data_AF-A0A2H6ECE1-F1
#
_entry.id   AF-A0A2H6ECE1-F1
#
_cell.length_a   1.000
_cell.length_b   1.000
_cell.length_c   1.000
_cell.angle_alpha   90.00
_cell.angle_beta   90.00
_cell.angle_gamma   90.00
#
_symmetry.space_group_name_H-M   'P 1'
#
loop_
_entity.id
_entity.type
_entity.pdbx_description
1 polymer ?
#
loop_
_entity_poly.entity_id
_entity_poly.type
_entity_poly.pdbx_seq_one_letter_code
_entity_poly.pdbx_strand_id
1 'polypeptide(L)' 'MVTFLSATPSADNISGLQQYVAKPDKLVVHNKEVYLYIPNGYGKSKLSNTFIESKLGVEATTRNWKTVVKLYELSR' A
#
# COMPACT_ATOMS: atom_id res chain seq x y z
N MET A 1 0.16 -7.79 0.61
CA MET A 1 -1.09 -7.12 0.18
C MET A 1 -0.74 -5.97 -0.75
N VAL A 2 -1.72 -5.42 -1.46
CA VAL A 2 -1.49 -4.35 -2.44
C VAL A 2 -2.43 -3.19 -2.16
N THR A 3 -1.91 -1.98 -2.34
CA THR A 3 -2.65 -0.73 -2.23
C THR A 3 -2.57 -0.03 -3.57
N PHE A 4 -3.73 0.18 -4.20
CA PHE A 4 -3.85 0.89 -5.47
C PHE A 4 -4.03 2.39 -5.20
N LEU A 5 -3.26 3.21 -5.89
CA LEU A 5 -3.28 4.66 -5.75
C LEU A 5 -4.05 5.29 -6.91
N SER A 6 -4.81 6.35 -6.65
CA SER A 6 -5.55 7.06 -7.71
C SER A 6 -4.61 7.76 -8.71
N ALA A 7 -3.45 8.24 -8.23
CA ALA A 7 -2.42 8.88 -9.03
C ALA A 7 -1.02 8.44 -8.60
N THR A 8 -0.03 8.69 -9.46
CA THR A 8 1.38 8.42 -9.14
C THR A 8 1.85 9.45 -8.11
N PRO A 9 2.29 9.04 -6.90
CA PRO A 9 2.76 9.97 -5.89
C PRO A 9 4.14 10.53 -6.26
N SER A 10 4.51 11.67 -5.68
CA SER A 10 5.83 12.26 -5.88
C SER A 10 6.94 11.43 -5.22
N ALA A 11 8.15 11.50 -5.77
CA ALA A 11 9.32 10.79 -5.22
C ALA A 11 9.63 11.20 -3.77
N ASP A 12 9.40 12.47 -3.42
CA ASP A 12 9.59 12.99 -2.07
C ASP A 12 8.60 12.35 -1.08
N ASN A 13 7.33 12.21 -1.48
CA ASN A 13 6.31 11.58 -0.66
C ASN A 13 6.59 10.08 -0.47
N ILE A 14 7.06 9.39 -1.51
CA ILE A 14 7.48 7.99 -1.43
C ILE A 14 8.63 7.84 -0.43
N SER A 15 9.66 8.67 -0.55
CA SER A 15 10.84 8.65 0.33
C SER A 15 10.44 8.94 1.78
N GLY A 16 9.54 9.90 2.00
CA GLY A 16 8.97 10.22 3.31
C GLY A 16 8.19 9.05 3.90
N LEU A 17 7.38 8.35 3.12
CA LEU A 17 6.62 7.17 3.57
C LEU A 17 7.55 6.03 4.03
N GLN A 18 8.63 5.76 3.28
CA GLN A 18 9.56 4.67 3.59
C GLN A 18 10.24 4.82 4.97
N GLN A 19 10.43 6.05 5.44
CA GLN A 19 11.03 6.33 6.76
C GLN A 19 10.17 5.83 7.93
N TYR A 20 8.86 5.64 7.72
CA TYR A 20 7.95 5.15 8.76
C TYR A 20 7.77 3.63 8.75
N VAL A 21 8.39 2.93 7.79
CA VAL A 21 8.32 1.48 7.67
C VAL A 21 9.32 0.85 8.64
N ALA A 22 8.80 0.20 9.67
CA ALA A 22 9.61 -0.49 10.67
C ALA A 22 9.59 -2.01 10.46
N LYS A 23 10.71 -2.68 10.73
CA LYS A 23 10.78 -4.15 10.70
C LYS A 23 9.77 -4.75 11.70
N PRO A 24 9.11 -5.89 11.36
CA PRO A 24 9.33 -6.73 10.18
C PRO A 24 8.52 -6.32 8.94
N ASP A 25 7.78 -5.21 9.00
CA ASP A 25 6.98 -4.75 7.87
C ASP A 25 7.89 -4.27 6.74
N LYS A 26 7.45 -4.49 5.49
CA LYS A 26 8.12 -4.01 4.29
C LYS A 26 7.12 -3.36 3.37
N LEU A 27 7.58 -2.33 2.67
CA LEU A 27 6.78 -1.57 1.72
C LEU A 27 7.61 -1.30 0.47
N VAL A 28 7.01 -1.54 -0.70
CA VAL A 28 7.60 -1.22 -2.00
C VAL A 28 6.58 -0.43 -2.80
N VAL A 29 6.98 0.73 -3.33
CA VAL A 29 6.13 1.54 -4.23
C VAL A 29 6.61 1.31 -5.65
N HIS A 30 5.68 1.04 -6.56
CA HIS A 30 5.92 0.93 -7.99
C HIS A 30 4.78 1.63 -8.71
N ASN A 31 5.04 2.72 -9.44
CA ASN A 31 4.03 3.53 -10.12
C ASN A 31 2.83 3.90 -9.23
N LYS A 32 1.67 3.27 -9.44
CA LYS A 32 0.42 3.51 -8.72
C LYS A 32 0.09 2.36 -7.75
N GLU A 33 1.03 1.46 -7.52
CA GLU A 33 0.86 0.29 -6.69
C GLU A 33 1.84 0.32 -5.53
N VAL A 34 1.32 0.09 -4.32
CA VAL A 34 2.14 -0.10 -3.12
C VAL A 34 1.98 -1.54 -2.64
N TYR A 35 3.07 -2.28 -2.62
CA TYR A 35 3.14 -3.63 -2.10
C TYR A 35 3.55 -3.61 -0.64
N LEU A 36 2.71 -4.19 0.21
CA LEU A 36 2.90 -4.24 1.65
C LEU A 36 3.10 -5.70 2.10
N TYR A 37 4.17 -5.95 2.83
CA TYR A 37 4.42 -7.20 3.53
C TYR A 37 4.35 -6.93 5.04
N ILE A 38 3.30 -7.42 5.68
CA ILE A 38 2.99 -7.17 7.09
C ILE A 38 2.76 -8.53 7.76
N PRO A 39 3.82 -9.21 8.23
CA PRO A 39 3.70 -10.58 8.74
C PRO A 39 2.97 -10.65 10.09
N ASN A 40 2.97 -9.56 10.86
CA ASN A 40 2.30 -9.48 12.16
C ASN A 40 0.80 -9.13 12.08
N GLY A 41 0.27 -9.02 10.87
CA GLY A 41 -1.13 -8.68 10.61
C GLY A 41 -1.38 -7.19 10.43
N TYR A 42 -2.28 -6.85 9.51
CA TYR A 42 -2.56 -5.47 9.09
C TYR A 42 -3.00 -4.55 10.22
N GLY A 43 -3.85 -5.03 11.13
CA GLY A 43 -4.35 -4.24 12.26
C GLY A 43 -3.28 -3.82 13.29
N LYS A 44 -2.09 -4.42 13.23
CA LYS A 44 -0.95 -4.04 14.09
C LYS A 44 0.06 -3.13 13.39
N SER A 45 -0.09 -2.92 12.08
CA SER A 45 0.81 -2.06 11.30
C SER A 45 0.35 -0.61 11.34
N LYS A 46 1.30 0.32 11.31
CA LYS A 46 1.02 1.75 11.12
C LYS A 46 0.67 2.08 9.67
N LEU A 47 0.86 1.14 8.74
CA LEU A 47 0.61 1.29 7.30
C LEU A 47 -0.87 1.13 6.97
N SER A 48 -1.73 1.87 7.67
CA SER A 48 -3.16 1.92 7.37
C SER A 48 -3.41 2.72 6.08
N ASN A 49 -4.60 2.57 5.51
CA ASN A 49 -4.98 3.27 4.28
C ASN A 49 -4.90 4.80 4.46
N THR A 50 -5.49 5.31 5.55
CA THR A 50 -5.44 6.73 5.92
C THR A 50 -4.00 7.22 6.14
N PHE A 51 -3.14 6.39 6.73
CA PHE A 51 -1.74 6.76 6.91
C PHE A 51 -1.03 6.90 5.55
N ILE A 52 -1.22 5.93 4.65
CA ILE A 52 -0.67 5.96 3.30
C ILE A 52 -1.18 7.19 2.53
N GLU A 53 -2.48 7.47 2.57
CA GLU A 53 -3.08 8.65 1.94
C GLU A 53 -2.48 9.95 2.47
N SER A 54 -2.35 10.07 3.80
CA SER A 54 -1.78 11.26 4.43
C SER A 54 -0.32 11.53 4.05
N LYS A 55 0.44 10.46 3.74
CA LYS A 55 1.86 10.55 3.38
C LYS A 55 2.08 10.70 1.89
N LEU A 56 1.24 10.06 1.07
CA LEU A 56 1.37 10.08 -0.38
C LEU A 56 0.61 11.24 -1.03
N GLY A 57 -0.40 11.80 -0.37
CA GLY A 57 -1.23 12.89 -0.88
C GLY A 57 -2.19 12.44 -2.00
N VAL A 58 -2.43 11.14 -2.11
CA VAL A 58 -3.31 10.53 -3.12
C VAL A 58 -4.21 9.50 -2.44
N GLU A 59 -5.41 9.32 -2.97
CA GLU A 59 -6.34 8.30 -2.49
C GLU A 59 -5.76 6.89 -2.67
N ALA A 60 -6.01 6.03 -1.69
CA ALA A 60 -5.45 4.69 -1.64
C ALA A 60 -6.56 3.65 -1.46
N THR A 61 -6.44 2.51 -2.12
CA THR A 61 -7.37 1.39 -1.98
C THR A 61 -6.60 0.12 -1.68
N THR A 62 -6.54 -0.26 -0.40
CA THR A 62 -5.85 -1.46 0.04
C THR A 62 -6.74 -2.71 -0.13
N ARG A 63 -6.16 -3.78 -0.72
CA ARG A 63 -6.81 -5.08 -0.92
C ARG A 63 -5.85 -6.24 -0.61
N ASN A 64 -6.42 -7.32 -0.10
CA ASN A 64 -5.69 -8.58 0.04
C ASN A 64 -5.42 -9.17 -1.37
N TRP A 65 -4.25 -9.78 -1.58
CA TRP A 65 -3.90 -10.42 -2.84
C TRP A 65 -4.91 -11.49 -3.26
N LYS A 66 -5.44 -12.29 -2.32
CA LYS A 66 -6.48 -13.27 -2.61
C LYS A 66 -7.74 -12.61 -3.20
N THR A 67 -8.12 -11.45 -2.68
CA THR A 67 -9.24 -10.66 -3.20
C THR A 67 -8.94 -10.13 -4.59
N VAL A 68 -7.73 -9.63 -4.84
CA VAL A 68 -7.33 -9.14 -6.18
C VAL A 68 -7.40 -10.24 -7.22
N VAL A 69 -6.87 -11.44 -6.90
CA VAL A 69 -6.97 -12.61 -7.78
C VAL A 69 -8.43 -12.95 -8.05
N LYS A 70 -9.30 -12.93 -7.03
CA LYS A 70 -10.72 -13.22 -7.22
C LYS A 70 -11.45 -12.19 -8.07
N LEU A 71 -11.12 -10.90 -7.91
CA LEU A 71 -11.66 -9.83 -8.75
C LEU A 71 -11.20 -9.98 -10.20
N TYR A 72 -9.94 -10.35 -10.42
CA TYR A 72 -9.41 -10.64 -11.75
C TYR A 72 -10.16 -11.79 -12.42
N GLU A 73 -10.40 -12.89 -11.70
CA GLU A 73 -11.19 -14.02 -12.20
C GLU A 73 -12.61 -13.63 -12.62
N LEU A 74 -13.25 -12.71 -11.89
CA LEU A 74 -14.62 -12.23 -12.19
C LEU A 74 -14.67 -11.22 -13.34
N SER A 75 -13.56 -10.56 -13.66
CA SER A 75 -13.45 -9.57 -14.75
C SER A 75 -13.11 -10.17 -16.12
N ARG A 76 -12.82 -11.48 -16.17
CA ARG A 76 -12.58 -12.23 -17.39
C ARG A 76 -13.87 -12.78 -17.96
#